data_AF-A0A3D0ME30-F1
#
_entry.id   AF-A0A3D0ME30-F1
#
_cell.length_a   1.000
_cell.length_b   1.000
_cell.length_c   1.000
_cell.angle_alpha   90.00
_cell.angle_beta   90.00
_cell.angle_gamma   90.00
#
_symmetry.space_group_name_H-M   'P 1'
#
loop_
_entity.id
_entity.type
_entity.pdbx_description
1 polymer ?
#
loop_
_entity_poly.entity_id
_entity_poly.type
_entity_poly.pdbx_seq_one_letter_code
_entity_poly.pdbx_strand_id
1 'polypeptide(L)'
;MISTANKYTTPIFNINGTNRKDVYDELSEARIHLGRAVNALAAVTCHPRDFQFSRDGAWLQADFEKSEAIANVDSALDWVDAWLMSAEEQDS
;
A
#
# COMPACT_ATOMS: atom_id res chain seq x y z
N MET A 1 24.86 -2.14 19.35
CA MET A 1 23.97 -2.86 18.42
C MET A 1 22.81 -1.93 18.15
N ILE A 2 22.73 -1.37 16.94
CA ILE A 2 21.59 -0.54 16.55
C ILE A 2 20.48 -1.52 16.20
N SER A 3 19.44 -1.56 17.03
CA SER A 3 18.19 -2.25 16.72
C SER A 3 17.75 -1.77 15.34
N THR A 4 17.44 -2.69 14.43
CA THR A 4 16.71 -2.40 13.19
C THR A 4 15.47 -1.61 13.58
N ALA A 5 15.50 -0.30 13.36
CA ALA A 5 14.36 0.56 13.62
C ALA A 5 13.27 0.11 12.65
N ASN A 6 12.20 -0.49 13.18
CA ASN A 6 11.03 -0.81 12.39
C ASN A 6 10.62 0.49 11.67
N LYS A 7 10.51 0.45 10.34
CA LYS A 7 10.21 1.62 9.48
C LYS A 7 8.92 2.34 9.93
N TYR A 8 8.06 1.62 10.65
CA TYR A 8 6.77 2.09 11.13
C TYR A 8 6.65 1.93 12.64
N THR A 9 6.00 2.89 13.29
CA THR A 9 5.64 2.80 14.71
C THR A 9 4.37 1.96 14.84
N THR A 10 4.51 0.72 15.31
CA THR A 10 3.37 -0.20 15.49
C THR A 10 2.74 -0.02 16.87
N PRO A 11 1.41 -0.13 16.99
CA PRO A 11 0.72 0.03 18.27
C PRO A 11 0.96 -1.18 19.18
N ILE A 12 0.97 -0.94 20.49
CA ILE A 12 0.94 -2.00 21.51
C ILE A 12 -0.50 -2.18 21.97
N PHE A 13 -1.07 -3.37 21.77
CA PHE A 13 -2.44 -3.66 22.18
C PHE A 13 -2.53 -3.77 23.71
N ASN A 14 -3.38 -2.96 24.34
CA ASN A 14 -3.62 -3.01 25.78
C ASN A 14 -5.06 -3.47 26.09
N ILE A 15 -5.27 -4.04 27.28
CA ILE A 15 -6.53 -4.65 27.75
C ILE A 15 -7.72 -3.66 27.79
N ASN A 16 -7.48 -2.34 27.78
CA ASN A 16 -8.50 -1.29 27.85
C ASN A 16 -8.61 -0.44 26.56
N GLY A 17 -7.95 -0.87 25.47
CA GLY A 17 -7.85 -0.14 24.20
C GLY A 17 -8.76 -0.75 23.12
N THR A 18 -8.47 -0.44 21.86
CA THR A 18 -9.12 -1.07 20.72
C THR A 18 -8.94 -2.59 20.77
N ASN A 19 -10.02 -3.32 20.61
CA ASN A 19 -9.98 -4.78 20.56
C ASN A 19 -9.05 -5.22 19.42
N ARG A 20 -8.06 -6.06 19.75
CA ARG A 20 -7.05 -6.56 18.80
C ARG A 20 -7.68 -7.24 17.59
N LYS A 21 -8.77 -8.00 17.80
CA LYS A 21 -9.49 -8.68 16.71
C LYS A 21 -10.03 -7.66 15.70
N ASP A 22 -10.62 -6.58 16.20
CA ASP A 22 -11.21 -5.54 15.35
C ASP A 22 -10.11 -4.87 14.50
N VAL A 23 -8.94 -4.59 15.09
CA VAL A 23 -7.79 -4.04 14.34
C VAL A 23 -7.23 -5.02 13.31
N TYR A 24 -7.16 -6.31 13.63
CA TYR A 24 -6.73 -7.32 12.67
C TYR A 24 -7.70 -7.41 11.47
N ASP A 25 -9.01 -7.41 11.76
CA ASP A 25 -10.06 -7.47 10.74
C ASP A 25 -10.03 -6.21 9.85
N GLU A 26 -9.90 -5.01 10.45
CA GLU A 26 -9.75 -3.73 9.76
C GLU A 26 -8.53 -3.70 8.83
N LEU A 27 -7.36 -4.12 9.31
CA LEU A 27 -6.13 -4.15 8.53
C LEU A 27 -6.17 -5.21 7.42
N SER A 28 -6.77 -6.37 7.69
CA SER A 28 -6.97 -7.43 6.70
C SER A 28 -7.86 -6.96 5.55
N GLU A 29 -8.94 -6.23 5.85
CA GLU A 29 -9.80 -5.62 4.84
C GLU A 29 -9.03 -4.56 4.04
N ALA A 30 -8.29 -3.65 4.70
CA ALA A 30 -7.46 -2.65 4.03
C ALA A 30 -6.45 -3.28 3.07
N ARG A 31 -5.78 -4.36 3.48
CA ARG A 31 -4.82 -5.12 2.66
C ARG A 31 -5.46 -5.64 1.37
N ILE A 32 -6.66 -6.22 1.47
CA ILE A 32 -7.41 -6.73 0.31
C ILE A 32 -7.75 -5.59 -0.66
N HIS A 33 -8.22 -4.45 -0.15
CA HIS A 33 -8.59 -3.33 -0.98
C HIS A 33 -7.40 -2.67 -1.68
N LEU A 34 -6.29 -2.49 -0.96
CA LEU A 34 -5.05 -1.97 -1.53
C LEU A 34 -4.48 -2.89 -2.61
N GLY A 35 -4.43 -4.21 -2.35
CA GLY A 35 -4.02 -5.19 -3.37
C GLY A 35 -4.90 -5.16 -4.62
N ARG A 36 -6.23 -4.97 -4.46
CA ARG A 36 -7.14 -4.76 -5.60
C ARG A 36 -6.87 -3.44 -6.32
N ALA A 37 -6.55 -2.37 -5.60
CA ALA A 37 -6.23 -1.08 -6.20
C ALA A 37 -4.95 -1.12 -7.05
N VAL A 38 -3.89 -1.80 -6.57
CA VAL A 38 -2.66 -2.03 -7.35
C VAL A 38 -2.98 -2.75 -8.66
N ASN A 39 -3.73 -3.85 -8.59
CA ASN A 39 -4.12 -4.61 -9.78
C ASN A 39 -4.98 -3.78 -10.75
N ALA A 40 -5.92 -2.98 -10.22
CA ALA A 40 -6.76 -2.11 -11.03
C ALA A 40 -5.95 -1.02 -11.74
N LEU A 41 -5.02 -0.36 -11.04
CA LEU A 41 -4.12 0.63 -11.63
C LEU A 41 -3.23 0.01 -12.70
N ALA A 42 -2.63 -1.15 -12.43
CA ALA A 42 -1.79 -1.86 -13.39
C ALA A 42 -2.54 -2.16 -14.69
N ALA A 43 -3.83 -2.52 -14.60
CA ALA A 43 -4.68 -2.84 -15.74
C ALA A 43 -5.12 -1.63 -16.58
N VAL A 44 -4.98 -0.39 -16.09
CA VAL A 44 -5.35 0.81 -16.87
C VAL A 44 -4.50 0.89 -18.15
N THR A 45 -5.17 0.96 -19.30
CA THR A 45 -4.50 1.11 -20.60
C THR A 45 -3.96 2.53 -20.73
N CYS A 46 -2.63 2.68 -20.68
CA CYS A 46 -1.91 3.92 -20.98
C CYS A 46 -1.16 3.72 -22.31
N HIS A 47 -1.89 3.71 -23.43
CA HIS A 47 -1.32 3.32 -24.72
C HIS A 47 -0.78 4.55 -25.47
N PRO A 48 0.38 4.48 -26.15
CA PRO A 48 0.94 5.63 -26.87
C PRO A 48 -0.02 6.31 -27.86
N ARG A 49 -0.90 5.51 -28.48
CA ARG A 49 -1.92 5.99 -29.43
C ARG A 49 -2.88 7.01 -28.83
N ASP A 50 -3.15 6.91 -27.53
CA ASP A 50 -4.06 7.82 -26.82
C ASP A 50 -3.47 9.24 -26.73
N PHE A 51 -2.16 9.38 -26.97
CA PHE A 51 -1.40 10.62 -26.90
C PHE A 51 -0.95 11.13 -28.28
N GLN A 52 -1.45 10.57 -29.40
CA GLN A 52 -0.98 10.90 -30.75
C GLN A 52 -1.15 12.37 -31.17
N PHE A 53 -2.04 13.11 -30.51
CA PHE A 53 -2.29 14.55 -30.73
C PHE A 53 -1.77 15.44 -29.59
N SER A 54 -1.02 14.85 -28.65
CA SER A 54 -0.45 15.54 -27.49
C SER A 54 0.98 16.03 -27.80
N ARG A 55 1.55 16.81 -26.88
CA ARG A 55 2.96 17.23 -26.95
C ARG A 55 3.91 16.02 -26.94
N ASP A 56 5.09 16.19 -27.55
CA ASP A 56 6.15 15.19 -27.52
C ASP A 56 6.47 14.77 -26.07
N GLY A 57 6.61 13.46 -25.85
CA GLY A 57 6.88 12.88 -24.53
C GLY A 57 5.67 12.77 -23.59
N ALA A 58 4.48 13.22 -23.98
CA ALA A 58 3.30 13.16 -23.10
C ALA A 58 2.95 11.73 -22.64
N TRP A 59 3.10 10.74 -23.51
CA TRP A 59 2.86 9.34 -23.15
C TRP A 59 3.86 8.83 -22.11
N LEU A 60 5.16 9.10 -22.28
CA LEU A 60 6.19 8.68 -21.32
C LEU A 60 5.96 9.30 -19.95
N GLN A 61 5.57 10.58 -19.92
CA GLN A 61 5.21 11.26 -18.67
C GLN A 61 4.00 10.58 -18.00
N ALA A 62 2.95 10.25 -18.75
CA ALA A 62 1.76 9.59 -18.21
C ALA A 62 2.05 8.16 -17.72
N ASP A 63 2.92 7.42 -18.42
CA ASP A 63 3.36 6.08 -18.01
C ASP A 63 4.21 6.12 -16.72
N PHE A 64 5.06 7.14 -16.59
CA PHE A 64 5.81 7.41 -15.36
C PHE A 64 4.86 7.76 -14.19
N GLU A 65 3.92 8.69 -14.39
CA GLU A 65 2.93 9.06 -13.38
C GLU A 65 2.07 7.87 -12.93
N LYS A 66 1.70 6.97 -13.85
CA LYS A 66 1.01 5.72 -13.53
C LYS A 66 1.88 4.82 -12.63
N SER A 67 3.17 4.71 -12.94
CA SER A 67 4.12 3.93 -12.14
C SER A 67 4.29 4.49 -10.73
N GLU A 68 4.35 5.81 -10.59
CA GLU A 68 4.37 6.48 -9.28
C GLU A 68 3.08 6.26 -8.48
N ALA A 69 1.91 6.33 -9.14
CA ALA A 69 0.63 6.04 -8.49
C ALA A 69 0.58 4.61 -7.93
N ILE A 70 1.08 3.63 -8.68
CA ILE A 70 1.18 2.24 -8.23
C ILE A 70 2.12 2.13 -7.02
N ALA A 71 3.31 2.73 -7.08
CA ALA A 71 4.29 2.70 -6.00
C ALA A 71 3.76 3.32 -4.69
N ASN A 72 2.93 4.37 -4.80
CA ASN A 72 2.30 4.98 -3.63
C ASN A 72 1.29 4.06 -2.95
N VAL A 73 0.50 3.31 -3.72
CA VAL A 73 -0.44 2.31 -3.17
C VAL A 73 0.33 1.14 -2.55
N ASP A 74 1.41 0.71 -3.20
CA ASP A 74 2.29 -0.37 -2.70
C ASP A 74 2.93 0.01 -1.36
N SER A 75 3.41 1.25 -1.21
CA SER A 75 3.93 1.76 0.06
C SER A 75 2.88 1.78 1.19
N ALA A 76 1.60 2.01 0.84
CA ALA A 76 0.50 1.90 1.81
C ALA A 76 0.22 0.43 2.18
N LEU A 77 0.36 -0.50 1.23
CA LEU A 77 0.24 -1.93 1.49
C LEU A 77 1.35 -2.42 2.42
N ASP A 78 2.60 -2.00 2.20
CA ASP A 78 3.75 -2.27 3.09
C ASP A 78 3.47 -1.80 4.53
N TRP A 79 2.84 -0.64 4.69
CA TRP A 79 2.47 -0.11 6.00
C TRP A 79 1.43 -1.00 6.70
N VAL A 80 0.41 -1.46 5.96
CA VAL A 80 -0.61 -2.39 6.49
C VAL A 80 0.02 -3.74 6.87
N ASP A 81 0.87 -4.30 6.01
CA ASP A 81 1.52 -5.59 6.25
C ASP A 81 2.43 -5.53 7.48
N ALA A 82 3.17 -4.43 7.68
CA ALA A 82 3.97 -4.23 8.87
C ALA A 82 3.13 -4.20 10.17
N TRP A 83 1.93 -3.62 10.11
CA TRP A 83 1.02 -3.58 11.26
C TRP A 83 0.40 -4.96 11.54
N LEU A 84 0.02 -5.71 10.51
CA LEU A 84 -0.47 -7.08 10.65
C LEU A 84 0.58 -8.00 11.28
N MET A 85 1.83 -7.97 10.79
CA MET A 85 2.93 -8.74 11.37
C MET A 85 3.13 -8.41 12.85
N SER A 86 3.11 -7.12 13.21
CA SER A 86 3.27 -6.72 14.61
C SER A 86 2.08 -7.13 15.50
N ALA A 87 0.87 -7.23 14.95
CA ALA A 87 -0.28 -7.74 15.67
C ALA A 87 -0.20 -9.24 15.92
N GLU A 88 0.29 -10.01 14.94
CA GLU A 88 0.54 -11.45 15.06
C GLU A 88 1.63 -11.77 16.09
N GLU A 89 2.75 -11.03 16.08
CA GLU A 89 3.86 -11.19 17.05
C GLU A 89 3.42 -10.93 18.50
N GLN A 90 2.43 -10.06 18.71
CA GLN A 90 1.88 -9.76 20.05
C GLN A 90 0.83 -10.78 20.52
N ASP A 91 0.48 -11.77 19.68
CA ASP A 91 -0.46 -12.86 19.98
C ASP A 91 0.24 -14.17 20.40
N SER A 92 1.52 -14.33 20.03
CA SER A 92 2.40 -15.44 20.42
C SER A 92 3.09 -15.24 21.77
#